data_AF-A0A0S1Y395-F1
#
_entry.id   AF-A0A0S1Y395-F1
#
_cell.length_a   1.000
_cell.length_b   1.000
_cell.length_c   1.000
_cell.angle_alpha   90.00
_cell.angle_beta   90.00
_cell.angle_gamma   90.00
#
_symmetry.space_group_name_H-M   'P 1'
#
loop_
_entity.id
_entity.type
_entity.pdbx_description
1 polymer ?
#
loop_
_entity_poly.entity_id
_entity_poly.type
_entity_poly.pdbx_seq_one_letter_code
_entity_poly.pdbx_strand_id
1 'polypeptide(L)'
;MIEDSVKAQGSKDSVLPPTGLNILVCGARGFVGSALCEALVRAGHKVIKGVRNPSHVDEIAIDYARDTDPADWTARLQGIDVVINAVGILIEGKNQTFDLLHRRAPIALFDASAKAGVRRIVQISALGAQTGTSAYFRSKLAADEHLRALPVAHHILRPALVYGMAGASSRAFRNLATLPAHPLPAGGHQPLRPIHVDELAEIVVTLLRSERRDDQPLDLVGGREVTYRGMLATYRAALGFPPAWGIPIPAPLMAASAALLNRVPGSMLTRDTWRMLAAGNTADVAVTASVLGRTPAAIDTFIRPQEAPMLRAQALANWRTPLLRGALAFTWIATAICSAFIYPQAASLELLARVHLHGTLALLVLYLASALDLVLGLATLLRPGRRLWAAQGALILGYSVLIAIALPEYLWHPFGPILKNVPILALLFILLSEEERS
;
A
#
# COMPACT_ATOMS: atom_id res chain seq x y z
N MET A 1 -60.48 -38.53 -22.25
CA MET A 1 -61.44 -37.43 -22.46
C MET A 1 -61.83 -36.94 -21.08
N ILE A 2 -61.15 -35.88 -20.63
CA ILE A 2 -61.30 -35.03 -19.43
C ILE A 2 -59.87 -34.51 -19.20
N GLU A 3 -59.54 -33.45 -19.93
CA GLU A 3 -58.31 -32.66 -19.80
C GLU A 3 -58.70 -31.30 -19.20
N ASP A 4 -57.85 -30.85 -18.29
CA ASP A 4 -57.44 -29.47 -18.04
C ASP A 4 -58.43 -28.46 -17.44
N SER A 5 -58.34 -28.36 -16.12
CA SER A 5 -58.51 -27.10 -15.39
C SER A 5 -57.26 -26.84 -14.55
N VAL A 6 -56.31 -26.09 -15.10
CA VAL A 6 -55.21 -25.48 -14.34
C VAL A 6 -55.22 -23.98 -14.53
N LYS A 7 -55.37 -23.31 -13.39
CA LYS A 7 -55.44 -21.87 -13.17
C LYS A 7 -54.24 -21.12 -13.78
N ALA A 8 -54.56 -20.09 -14.55
CA ALA A 8 -53.65 -18.99 -14.83
C ALA A 8 -53.41 -18.20 -13.53
N GLN A 9 -52.28 -18.46 -12.86
CA GLN A 9 -51.76 -17.61 -11.79
C GLN A 9 -50.78 -16.64 -12.45
N GLY A 10 -51.15 -15.35 -12.47
CA GLY A 10 -50.39 -14.29 -13.13
C GLY A 10 -48.94 -14.21 -12.67
N SER A 11 -48.05 -14.17 -13.67
CA SER A 11 -46.67 -13.73 -13.54
C SER A 11 -46.65 -12.35 -12.89
N LYS A 12 -46.17 -12.28 -11.64
CA LYS A 12 -45.63 -11.03 -11.11
C LYS A 12 -44.28 -10.84 -11.79
N ASP A 13 -44.32 -10.27 -12.98
CA ASP A 13 -43.15 -9.68 -13.60
C ASP A 13 -42.56 -8.70 -12.57
N SER A 14 -41.36 -9.03 -12.09
CA SER A 14 -40.55 -8.14 -11.26
C SER A 14 -40.16 -6.95 -12.13
N VAL A 15 -41.01 -5.93 -12.14
CA VAL A 15 -40.73 -4.64 -12.75
C VAL A 15 -39.58 -4.02 -11.96
N LEU A 16 -38.35 -4.21 -12.47
CA LEU A 16 -37.19 -3.41 -12.08
C LEU A 16 -37.57 -1.93 -12.19
N PRO A 17 -37.25 -1.07 -11.21
CA PRO A 17 -37.54 0.34 -11.34
C PRO A 17 -36.88 0.89 -12.62
N PRO A 18 -37.64 1.58 -13.49
CA PRO A 18 -37.09 2.26 -14.64
C PRO A 18 -36.39 3.52 -14.12
N THR A 19 -35.05 3.57 -14.14
CA THR A 19 -34.15 4.74 -14.07
C THR A 19 -32.89 4.42 -13.25
N GLY A 20 -31.72 4.83 -13.77
CA GLY A 20 -30.46 4.73 -13.02
C GLY A 20 -30.47 5.64 -11.80
N LEU A 21 -30.00 5.13 -10.65
CA LEU A 21 -29.85 5.89 -9.41
C LEU A 21 -28.78 6.99 -9.54
N ASN A 22 -28.98 8.12 -8.86
CA ASN A 22 -27.96 9.13 -8.62
C ASN A 22 -27.14 8.75 -7.39
N ILE A 23 -25.88 8.36 -7.59
CA ILE A 23 -25.04 7.78 -6.53
C ILE A 23 -23.85 8.68 -6.26
N LEU A 24 -23.74 9.22 -5.04
CA LEU A 24 -22.54 9.90 -4.59
C LEU A 24 -21.53 8.90 -4.04
N VAL A 25 -20.35 8.81 -4.65
CA VAL A 25 -19.24 7.97 -4.18
C VAL A 25 -18.16 8.86 -3.55
N CYS A 26 -18.07 8.86 -2.22
CA CYS A 26 -17.01 9.55 -1.51
C CYS A 26 -15.72 8.70 -1.54
N GLY A 27 -14.60 9.32 -1.89
CA GLY A 27 -13.34 8.60 -2.11
C GLY A 27 -13.23 7.98 -3.50
N ALA A 28 -13.91 8.56 -4.50
CA ALA A 28 -14.04 8.03 -5.86
C ALA A 28 -12.70 7.80 -6.60
N ARG A 29 -11.65 8.56 -6.28
CA ARG A 29 -10.30 8.37 -6.85
C ARG A 29 -9.43 7.38 -6.07
N GLY A 30 -9.92 6.87 -4.94
CA GLY A 30 -9.24 5.85 -4.15
C GLY A 30 -9.36 4.47 -4.80
N PHE A 31 -8.53 3.52 -4.36
CA PHE A 31 -8.47 2.17 -4.92
C PHE A 31 -9.83 1.45 -4.96
N VAL A 32 -10.57 1.43 -3.85
CA VAL A 32 -11.90 0.80 -3.79
C VAL A 32 -12.93 1.69 -4.49
N GLY A 33 -12.87 3.01 -4.28
CA GLY A 33 -13.81 3.97 -4.85
C GLY A 33 -13.82 3.98 -6.37
N SER A 34 -12.66 3.84 -7.03
CA SER A 34 -12.58 3.83 -8.49
C SER A 34 -13.22 2.58 -9.08
N ALA A 35 -12.96 1.40 -8.48
CA ALA A 35 -13.59 0.15 -8.88
C ALA A 35 -15.11 0.18 -8.69
N LEU A 36 -15.58 0.78 -7.59
CA LEU A 36 -17.01 1.00 -7.34
C LEU A 36 -17.62 1.91 -8.41
N CYS A 37 -16.98 3.04 -8.74
CA CYS A 37 -17.47 3.95 -9.78
C CYS A 37 -17.62 3.22 -11.13
N GLU A 38 -16.61 2.46 -11.53
CA GLU A 38 -16.65 1.68 -12.78
C GLU A 38 -17.79 0.66 -12.80
N ALA A 39 -17.97 -0.10 -11.70
CA ALA A 39 -19.02 -1.09 -11.60
C ALA A 39 -20.43 -0.46 -11.62
N LEU A 40 -20.62 0.67 -10.93
CA LEU A 40 -21.90 1.38 -10.85
C LEU A 40 -22.28 2.02 -12.19
N VAL A 41 -21.32 2.62 -12.90
CA VAL A 41 -21.55 3.15 -14.26
C VAL A 41 -21.92 2.01 -15.21
N ARG A 42 -21.20 0.89 -15.16
CA ARG A 42 -21.51 -0.31 -15.98
C ARG A 42 -22.90 -0.88 -15.67
N ALA A 43 -23.37 -0.73 -14.43
CA ALA A 43 -24.71 -1.13 -13.99
C ALA A 43 -25.82 -0.15 -14.41
N GLY A 44 -25.49 0.96 -15.09
CA GLY A 44 -26.45 1.94 -15.60
C GLY A 44 -26.82 3.05 -14.61
N HIS A 45 -26.05 3.24 -13.54
CA HIS A 45 -26.28 4.30 -12.56
C HIS A 45 -25.53 5.59 -12.92
N LYS A 46 -26.06 6.75 -12.51
CA LYS A 46 -25.36 8.03 -12.61
C LYS A 46 -24.48 8.21 -11.38
N VAL A 47 -23.17 8.22 -11.58
CA VAL A 47 -22.20 8.34 -10.48
C VAL A 47 -21.70 9.78 -10.36
N ILE A 48 -21.86 10.36 -9.18
CA ILE A 48 -21.25 11.62 -8.76
C ILE A 48 -20.03 11.28 -7.92
N LYS A 49 -18.85 11.73 -8.33
CA LYS A 49 -17.56 11.39 -7.73
C LYS A 49 -17.15 12.44 -6.70
N GLY A 50 -17.15 12.07 -5.43
CA GLY A 50 -16.62 12.89 -4.35
C GLY A 50 -15.10 12.84 -4.29
N VAL A 51 -14.45 13.94 -4.64
CA VAL A 51 -12.98 14.06 -4.72
C VAL A 51 -12.50 15.38 -4.12
N ARG A 52 -11.24 15.44 -3.68
CA ARG A 52 -10.69 16.67 -3.07
C ARG A 52 -10.57 17.84 -4.05
N ASN A 53 -10.07 17.56 -5.25
CA ASN A 53 -9.84 18.56 -6.30
C ASN A 53 -10.57 18.09 -7.57
N PRO A 54 -11.81 18.55 -7.82
CA PRO A 54 -12.56 18.16 -9.00
C PRO A 54 -11.94 18.74 -10.27
N SER A 55 -11.87 17.93 -11.32
CA SER A 55 -11.42 18.29 -12.66
C SER A 55 -12.42 17.90 -13.75
N HIS A 56 -13.49 17.18 -13.40
CA HIS A 56 -14.52 16.73 -14.33
C HIS A 56 -15.92 17.14 -13.87
N VAL A 57 -16.88 17.17 -14.79
CA VAL A 57 -18.27 17.62 -14.55
C VAL A 57 -19.04 16.65 -13.63
N ASP A 58 -18.64 15.38 -13.62
CA ASP A 58 -19.19 14.34 -12.75
C ASP A 58 -18.52 14.31 -11.37
N GLU A 59 -17.66 15.27 -11.05
CA GLU A 59 -16.95 15.36 -9.77
C GLU A 59 -17.44 16.54 -8.92
N ILE A 60 -17.51 16.32 -7.60
CA ILE A 60 -17.78 17.36 -6.61
C ILE A 60 -16.67 17.43 -5.57
N ALA A 61 -16.38 18.64 -5.10
CA ALA A 61 -15.36 18.89 -4.08
C ALA A 61 -15.81 18.36 -2.71
N ILE A 62 -15.06 17.39 -2.19
CA ILE A 62 -15.23 16.78 -0.87
C ILE A 62 -13.85 16.60 -0.22
N ASP A 63 -13.68 17.17 0.97
CA ASP A 63 -12.50 17.05 1.81
C ASP A 63 -12.88 16.64 3.24
N TYR A 64 -12.72 15.36 3.56
CA TYR A 64 -13.02 14.80 4.89
C TYR A 64 -12.18 15.40 6.02
N ALA A 65 -11.09 16.10 5.72
CA ALA A 65 -10.34 16.83 6.74
C ALA A 65 -11.05 18.13 7.18
N ARG A 66 -12.04 18.60 6.41
CA ARG A 66 -12.77 19.86 6.62
C ARG A 66 -14.27 19.65 6.79
N ASP A 67 -14.87 18.79 5.97
CA ASP A 67 -16.30 18.51 5.90
C ASP A 67 -16.78 17.64 7.08
N THR A 68 -16.71 18.20 8.29
CA THR A 68 -16.96 17.48 9.55
C THR A 68 -18.25 17.91 10.26
N ASP A 69 -19.01 18.81 9.64
CA ASP A 69 -20.34 19.21 10.09
C ASP A 69 -21.41 18.81 9.05
N PRO A 70 -22.60 18.31 9.46
CA PRO A 70 -23.70 18.02 8.53
C PRO A 70 -24.05 19.16 7.56
N ALA A 71 -23.85 20.43 7.96
CA ALA A 71 -24.09 21.59 7.11
C ALA A 71 -23.20 21.58 5.84
N ASP A 72 -21.98 21.07 5.93
CA ASP A 72 -21.01 20.99 4.82
C ASP A 72 -21.51 20.12 3.65
N TRP A 73 -22.44 19.21 3.94
CA TRP A 73 -22.92 18.18 3.01
C TRP A 73 -24.27 18.53 2.37
N THR A 74 -25.03 19.44 2.96
CA THR A 74 -26.46 19.64 2.64
C THR A 74 -26.69 19.94 1.15
N ALA A 75 -25.92 20.88 0.58
CA ALA A 75 -26.03 21.22 -0.84
C ALA A 75 -25.59 20.09 -1.78
N ARG A 76 -24.63 19.27 -1.35
CA ARG A 76 -24.01 18.19 -2.15
C ARG A 76 -24.88 16.94 -2.24
N LEU A 77 -25.86 16.81 -1.34
CA LEU A 77 -26.76 15.67 -1.25
C LEU A 77 -28.10 15.89 -1.99
N GLN A 78 -28.30 17.07 -2.58
CA GLN A 78 -29.52 17.36 -3.35
C GLN A 78 -29.65 16.43 -4.56
N GLY A 79 -30.76 15.71 -4.65
CA GLY A 79 -31.04 14.78 -5.75
C GLY A 79 -30.19 13.50 -5.73
N ILE A 80 -29.48 13.22 -4.63
CA ILE A 80 -28.73 11.97 -4.44
C ILE A 80 -29.64 10.89 -3.86
N ASP A 81 -29.71 9.75 -4.55
CA ASP A 81 -30.48 8.59 -4.11
C ASP A 81 -29.71 7.72 -3.11
N VAL A 82 -28.40 7.55 -3.38
CA VAL A 82 -27.53 6.64 -2.63
C VAL A 82 -26.20 7.31 -2.35
N VAL A 83 -25.72 7.16 -1.13
CA VAL A 83 -24.37 7.58 -0.73
C VAL A 83 -23.51 6.37 -0.46
N ILE A 84 -22.32 6.33 -1.06
CA ILE A 84 -21.31 5.29 -0.81
C ILE A 84 -20.06 5.95 -0.24
N ASN A 85 -19.72 5.60 0.99
CA ASN A 85 -18.49 6.06 1.63
C ASN A 85 -17.38 5.01 1.51
N ALA A 86 -16.40 5.28 0.64
CA ALA A 86 -15.20 4.44 0.45
C ALA A 86 -13.92 5.15 0.94
N VAL A 87 -14.03 6.22 1.72
CA VAL A 87 -12.88 6.94 2.27
C VAL A 87 -12.26 6.13 3.43
N GLY A 88 -10.94 5.97 3.37
CA GLY A 88 -10.17 5.34 4.43
C GLY A 88 -8.67 5.51 4.26
N ILE A 89 -7.96 5.57 5.38
CA ILE A 89 -6.50 5.60 5.46
C ILE A 89 -6.02 4.49 6.40
N LEU A 90 -4.82 3.97 6.17
CA LEU A 90 -4.17 3.00 7.07
C LEU A 90 -3.08 3.61 7.95
N ILE A 91 -2.59 4.79 7.57
CA ILE A 91 -1.53 5.52 8.26
C ILE A 91 -1.97 6.98 8.34
N GLU A 92 -1.88 7.57 9.53
CA GLU A 92 -2.17 8.99 9.73
C GLU A 92 -1.08 9.86 9.11
N GLY A 93 -1.50 10.98 8.51
CA GLY A 93 -0.63 12.05 8.05
C GLY A 93 -0.87 13.32 8.87
N LYS A 94 -0.04 14.35 8.67
CA LYS A 94 -0.12 15.62 9.43
C LYS A 94 -1.54 16.22 9.50
N ASN A 95 -2.28 16.18 8.40
CA ASN A 95 -3.62 16.76 8.29
C ASN A 95 -4.72 15.70 8.01
N GLN A 96 -4.40 14.42 8.13
CA GLN A 96 -5.32 13.32 7.84
C GLN A 96 -5.22 12.29 8.98
N THR A 97 -6.13 12.40 9.93
CA THR A 97 -6.19 11.51 11.11
C THR A 97 -7.33 10.51 10.96
N PHE A 98 -7.25 9.40 11.69
CA PHE A 98 -8.33 8.43 11.76
C PHE A 98 -9.61 9.05 12.32
N ASP A 99 -9.49 9.93 13.32
CA ASP A 99 -10.65 10.61 13.91
C ASP A 99 -11.42 11.45 12.89
N LEU A 100 -10.72 12.24 12.07
CA LEU A 100 -11.35 13.05 11.03
C LEU A 100 -11.95 12.19 9.92
N LEU A 101 -11.14 11.30 9.33
CA LEU A 101 -11.50 10.61 8.08
C LEU A 101 -12.39 9.37 8.29
N HIS A 102 -12.34 8.73 9.46
CA HIS A 102 -13.13 7.51 9.72
C HIS A 102 -14.31 7.74 10.65
N ARG A 103 -14.28 8.78 11.49
CA ARG A 103 -15.36 9.06 12.45
C ARG A 103 -16.10 10.35 12.14
N ARG A 104 -15.47 11.52 12.28
CA ARG A 104 -16.17 12.82 12.22
C ARG A 104 -16.82 13.10 10.88
N ALA A 105 -16.06 13.04 9.78
CA ALA A 105 -16.61 13.33 8.45
C ALA A 105 -17.65 12.28 8.00
N PRO A 106 -17.45 10.96 8.19
CA PRO A 106 -18.50 9.96 7.95
C PRO A 106 -19.78 10.20 8.74
N ILE A 107 -19.68 10.51 10.05
CA ILE A 107 -20.85 10.80 10.89
C ILE A 107 -21.62 12.01 10.34
N ALA A 108 -20.92 13.10 10.04
CA ALA A 108 -21.51 14.29 9.44
C ALA A 108 -22.21 14.01 8.11
N LEU A 109 -21.58 13.21 7.24
CA LEU A 109 -22.15 12.74 5.98
C LEU A 109 -23.43 11.93 6.22
N PHE A 110 -23.43 11.01 7.19
CA PHE A 110 -24.57 10.14 7.47
C PHE A 110 -25.76 10.93 8.03
N ASP A 111 -25.51 11.83 8.97
CA ASP A 111 -26.53 12.72 9.53
C ASP A 111 -27.15 13.61 8.45
N ALA A 112 -26.32 14.20 7.58
CA ALA A 112 -26.80 15.01 6.46
C ALA A 112 -27.57 14.17 5.44
N SER A 113 -27.13 12.94 5.16
CA SER A 113 -27.80 12.01 4.25
C SER A 113 -29.19 11.62 4.75
N ALA A 114 -29.31 11.31 6.05
CA ALA A 114 -30.59 11.02 6.67
C ALA A 114 -31.55 12.22 6.60
N LYS A 115 -31.05 13.44 6.87
CA LYS A 115 -31.83 14.68 6.76
C LYS A 115 -32.24 15.03 5.33
N ALA A 116 -31.36 14.76 4.36
CA ALA A 116 -31.61 15.03 2.94
C ALA A 116 -32.55 14.01 2.27
N GLY A 117 -32.95 12.94 2.96
CA GLY A 117 -33.82 11.91 2.42
C GLY A 117 -33.10 10.94 1.46
N VAL A 118 -31.79 10.78 1.60
CA VAL A 118 -31.02 9.75 0.87
C VAL A 118 -31.64 8.39 1.18
N ARG A 119 -31.95 7.62 0.14
CA ARG A 119 -32.69 6.35 0.28
C ARG A 119 -31.84 5.26 0.90
N ARG A 120 -30.53 5.27 0.66
CA ARG A 120 -29.62 4.24 1.14
C ARG A 120 -28.18 4.73 1.31
N ILE A 121 -27.51 4.26 2.37
CA ILE A 121 -26.09 4.53 2.63
C ILE A 121 -25.31 3.22 2.60
N VAL A 122 -24.22 3.16 1.83
CA VAL A 122 -23.25 2.06 1.85
C VAL A 122 -21.96 2.53 2.49
N GLN A 123 -21.59 1.92 3.61
CA GLN A 123 -20.37 2.23 4.33
C GLN A 123 -19.33 1.13 4.09
N ILE A 124 -18.18 1.50 3.53
CA ILE A 124 -17.01 0.60 3.44
C ILE A 124 -16.19 0.74 4.73
N SER A 125 -16.43 -0.20 5.64
CA SER A 125 -15.74 -0.34 6.92
C SER A 125 -14.54 -1.29 6.77
N ALA A 126 -14.16 -2.00 7.83
CA ALA A 126 -13.03 -2.92 7.85
C ALA A 126 -13.32 -4.17 8.69
N LEU A 127 -12.96 -5.34 8.18
CA LEU A 127 -13.05 -6.58 8.94
C LEU A 127 -12.13 -6.52 10.18
N GLY A 128 -12.69 -6.87 11.34
CA GLY A 128 -12.01 -6.78 12.63
C GLY A 128 -12.31 -5.50 13.42
N ALA A 129 -13.09 -4.56 12.87
CA ALA A 129 -13.48 -3.34 13.58
C ALA A 129 -14.24 -3.62 14.89
N GLN A 130 -14.97 -4.73 14.97
CA GLN A 130 -15.78 -5.14 16.11
C GLN A 130 -14.98 -5.55 17.36
N THR A 131 -13.76 -6.06 17.17
CA THR A 131 -12.90 -6.60 18.25
C THR A 131 -11.57 -5.89 18.34
N GLY A 132 -11.21 -5.15 17.30
CA GLY A 132 -9.93 -4.47 17.16
C GLY A 132 -9.79 -3.29 18.12
N THR A 133 -8.64 -3.23 18.80
CA THR A 133 -8.30 -2.15 19.74
C THR A 133 -7.33 -1.12 19.15
N SER A 134 -7.07 -1.15 17.84
CA SER A 134 -6.28 -0.09 17.19
C SER A 134 -7.11 1.19 17.06
N ALA A 135 -6.43 2.34 16.97
CA ALA A 135 -7.12 3.61 16.69
C ALA A 135 -7.90 3.55 15.36
N TYR A 136 -7.31 2.86 14.37
CA TYR A 136 -7.94 2.54 13.10
C TYR A 136 -9.30 1.84 13.28
N PHE A 137 -9.34 0.71 13.99
CA PHE A 137 -10.57 -0.06 14.17
C PHE A 137 -11.62 0.67 15.00
N ARG A 138 -11.22 1.29 16.12
CA ARG A 138 -12.15 2.10 16.93
C ARG A 138 -12.80 3.22 16.14
N SER A 139 -12.02 3.91 15.30
CA SER A 139 -12.53 5.03 14.50
C SER A 139 -13.56 4.58 13.45
N LYS A 140 -13.32 3.43 12.78
CA LYS A 140 -14.27 2.82 11.84
C LYS A 140 -15.53 2.30 12.55
N LEU A 141 -15.36 1.63 13.69
CA LEU A 141 -16.48 1.12 14.48
C LEU A 141 -17.42 2.24 14.95
N ALA A 142 -16.86 3.38 15.39
CA ALA A 142 -17.67 4.52 15.82
C ALA A 142 -18.59 5.06 14.71
N ALA A 143 -18.13 5.11 13.47
CA ALA A 143 -18.97 5.49 12.34
C ALA A 143 -20.00 4.41 11.96
N ASP A 144 -19.63 3.13 12.05
CA ASP A 144 -20.55 2.01 11.84
C ASP A 144 -21.71 2.03 12.84
N GLU A 145 -21.40 2.22 14.13
CA GLU A 145 -22.39 2.28 15.22
C GLU A 145 -23.32 3.48 15.05
N HIS A 146 -22.77 4.64 14.69
CA HIS A 146 -23.57 5.83 14.41
C HIS A 146 -24.54 5.61 13.24
N LEU A 147 -24.05 5.06 12.12
CA LEU A 147 -24.90 4.77 10.96
C LEU A 147 -26.05 3.81 11.30
N ARG A 148 -25.78 2.80 12.14
CA ARG A 148 -26.81 1.85 12.60
C ARG A 148 -27.91 2.48 13.45
N ALA A 149 -27.59 3.55 14.18
CA ALA A 149 -28.55 4.26 15.01
C ALA A 149 -29.47 5.20 14.19
N LEU A 150 -29.13 5.48 12.94
CA LEU A 150 -29.91 6.38 12.09
C LEU A 150 -31.10 5.66 11.42
N PRO A 151 -32.24 6.35 11.24
CA PRO A 151 -33.43 5.80 10.59
C PRO A 151 -33.31 5.82 9.05
N VAL A 152 -32.16 5.39 8.52
CA VAL A 152 -31.87 5.32 7.07
C VAL A 152 -31.47 3.90 6.69
N ALA A 153 -31.95 3.40 5.56
CA ALA A 153 -31.54 2.08 5.09
C ALA A 153 -30.03 2.10 4.79
N HIS A 154 -29.30 1.11 5.29
CA HIS A 154 -27.85 1.09 5.14
C HIS A 154 -27.30 -0.32 4.95
N HIS A 155 -26.11 -0.40 4.35
CA HIS A 155 -25.27 -1.58 4.36
C HIS A 155 -23.89 -1.20 4.87
N ILE A 156 -23.43 -1.87 5.93
CA ILE A 156 -22.06 -1.73 6.44
C ILE A 156 -21.28 -2.93 5.96
N LEU A 157 -20.34 -2.70 5.04
CA LEU A 157 -19.52 -3.74 4.44
C LEU A 157 -18.15 -3.72 5.12
N ARG A 158 -17.75 -4.87 5.67
CA ARG A 158 -16.47 -5.07 6.35
C ARG A 158 -15.62 -6.02 5.52
N PRO A 159 -14.98 -5.52 4.44
CA PRO A 159 -14.11 -6.36 3.66
C PRO A 159 -12.88 -6.76 4.47
N ALA A 160 -12.44 -8.00 4.24
CA ALA A 160 -11.08 -8.43 4.48
C ALA A 160 -10.10 -7.62 3.61
N LEU A 161 -8.82 -8.02 3.64
CA LEU A 161 -7.76 -7.47 2.82
C LEU A 161 -8.20 -7.46 1.36
N VAL A 162 -8.49 -6.26 0.84
CA VAL A 162 -8.94 -6.10 -0.53
C VAL A 162 -7.74 -6.20 -1.46
N TYR A 163 -7.81 -7.14 -2.39
CA TYR A 163 -6.82 -7.29 -3.44
C TYR A 163 -7.23 -6.56 -4.72
N GLY A 164 -6.26 -5.89 -5.34
CA GLY A 164 -6.38 -5.44 -6.73
C GLY A 164 -5.05 -4.88 -7.24
N MET A 165 -4.98 -4.58 -8.53
CA MET A 165 -3.74 -4.14 -9.15
C MET A 165 -3.25 -2.79 -8.60
N ALA A 166 -4.16 -1.83 -8.42
CA ALA A 166 -3.85 -0.49 -7.91
C ALA A 166 -3.78 -0.39 -6.37
N GLY A 167 -4.15 -1.45 -5.65
CA GLY A 167 -4.19 -1.47 -4.19
C GLY A 167 -2.80 -1.33 -3.56
N ALA A 168 -2.64 -0.41 -2.60
CA ALA A 168 -1.36 -0.17 -1.94
C ALA A 168 -0.86 -1.38 -1.15
N SER A 169 -1.75 -2.03 -0.39
CA SER A 169 -1.45 -3.27 0.33
C SER A 169 -1.13 -4.43 -0.63
N SER A 170 -1.91 -4.56 -1.71
CA SER A 170 -1.67 -5.56 -2.75
C SER A 170 -0.30 -5.39 -3.40
N ARG A 171 0.10 -4.15 -3.74
CA ARG A 171 1.45 -3.84 -4.22
C ARG A 171 2.52 -4.20 -3.20
N ALA A 172 2.34 -3.82 -1.92
CA ALA A 172 3.30 -4.13 -0.86
C ALA A 172 3.52 -5.65 -0.71
N PHE A 173 2.45 -6.45 -0.69
CA PHE A 173 2.58 -7.91 -0.60
C PHE A 173 3.13 -8.54 -1.88
N ARG A 174 2.80 -8.03 -3.07
CA ARG A 174 3.44 -8.48 -4.33
C ARG A 174 4.93 -8.17 -4.34
N ASN A 175 5.34 -7.00 -3.85
CA ASN A 175 6.75 -6.65 -3.70
C ASN A 175 7.45 -7.61 -2.73
N LEU A 176 6.86 -7.88 -1.56
CA LEU A 176 7.42 -8.86 -0.62
C LEU A 176 7.51 -10.26 -1.24
N ALA A 177 6.54 -10.66 -2.05
CA ALA A 177 6.54 -11.95 -2.73
C ALA A 177 7.71 -12.12 -3.71
N THR A 178 8.28 -11.04 -4.27
CA THR A 178 9.44 -11.13 -5.17
C THR A 178 10.74 -11.45 -4.44
N LEU A 179 10.83 -11.19 -3.13
CA LEU A 179 12.05 -11.47 -2.35
C LEU A 179 12.37 -12.97 -2.37
N PRO A 180 13.65 -13.36 -2.50
CA PRO A 180 14.06 -14.76 -2.47
C PRO A 180 13.90 -15.39 -1.08
N ALA A 181 13.91 -14.56 -0.04
CA ALA A 181 13.61 -14.94 1.33
C ALA A 181 12.47 -14.08 1.89
N HIS A 182 11.43 -14.73 2.40
CA HIS A 182 10.28 -14.05 2.99
C HIS A 182 10.46 -13.92 4.49
N PRO A 183 10.40 -12.70 5.06
CA PRO A 183 10.28 -12.52 6.50
C PRO A 183 8.87 -12.94 6.94
N LEU A 184 8.78 -13.86 7.90
CA LEU A 184 7.53 -14.47 8.33
C LEU A 184 7.29 -14.20 9.83
N PRO A 185 6.60 -13.09 10.16
CA PRO A 185 6.21 -12.76 11.53
C PRO A 185 5.46 -13.90 12.19
N ALA A 186 5.93 -14.34 13.36
CA ALA A 186 5.43 -15.51 14.08
C ALA A 186 5.23 -16.74 13.18
N GLY A 187 6.19 -17.02 12.30
CA GLY A 187 6.15 -18.16 11.37
C GLY A 187 5.22 -18.00 10.16
N GLY A 188 4.47 -16.90 10.09
CA GLY A 188 3.56 -16.59 8.99
C GLY A 188 2.26 -17.40 9.02
N HIS A 189 1.81 -17.82 10.21
CA HIS A 189 0.64 -18.69 10.40
C HIS A 189 -0.71 -17.93 10.47
N GLN A 190 -0.69 -16.60 10.39
CA GLN A 190 -1.89 -15.77 10.54
C GLN A 190 -2.90 -16.08 9.40
N PRO A 191 -4.17 -16.36 9.71
CA PRO A 191 -5.17 -16.72 8.71
C PRO A 191 -5.67 -15.48 7.96
N LEU A 192 -5.78 -15.58 6.64
CA LEU A 192 -6.21 -14.52 5.74
C LEU A 192 -7.19 -15.08 4.69
N ARG A 193 -8.27 -14.35 4.41
CA ARG A 193 -9.17 -14.59 3.26
C ARG A 193 -9.34 -13.30 2.43
N PRO A 194 -8.33 -12.87 1.67
CA PRO A 194 -8.41 -11.63 0.90
C PRO A 194 -9.55 -11.69 -0.12
N ILE A 195 -10.25 -10.58 -0.33
CA ILE A 195 -11.35 -10.46 -1.30
C ILE A 195 -10.90 -9.63 -2.52
N HIS A 196 -11.35 -10.00 -3.72
CA HIS A 196 -11.04 -9.21 -4.92
C HIS A 196 -11.86 -7.91 -4.96
N VAL A 197 -11.24 -6.79 -5.36
CA VAL A 197 -11.92 -5.49 -5.43
C VAL A 197 -13.13 -5.50 -6.38
N ASP A 198 -13.04 -6.23 -7.48
CA ASP A 198 -14.14 -6.35 -8.45
C ASP A 198 -15.34 -7.08 -7.83
N GLU A 199 -15.11 -8.10 -7.00
CA GLU A 199 -16.20 -8.80 -6.30
C GLU A 199 -16.78 -7.94 -5.18
N LEU A 200 -15.97 -7.14 -4.49
CA LEU A 200 -16.48 -6.14 -3.56
C LEU A 200 -17.38 -5.13 -4.28
N ALA A 201 -17.01 -4.71 -5.49
CA ALA A 201 -17.82 -3.79 -6.29
C ALA A 201 -19.10 -4.45 -6.81
N GLU A 202 -19.03 -5.71 -7.25
CA GLU A 202 -20.18 -6.53 -7.64
C GLU A 202 -21.18 -6.68 -6.47
N ILE A 203 -20.68 -6.97 -5.26
CA ILE A 203 -21.49 -7.05 -4.04
C ILE A 203 -22.25 -5.76 -3.80
N VAL A 204 -21.59 -4.59 -3.92
CA VAL A 204 -22.27 -3.30 -3.76
C VAL A 204 -23.38 -3.12 -4.79
N VAL A 205 -23.11 -3.40 -6.07
CA VAL A 205 -24.14 -3.32 -7.13
C VAL A 205 -25.31 -4.26 -6.85
N THR A 206 -25.04 -5.50 -6.42
CA THR A 206 -26.08 -6.48 -6.08
C THR A 206 -26.93 -6.04 -4.90
N LEU A 207 -26.32 -5.51 -3.84
CA LEU A 207 -27.04 -4.99 -2.69
C LEU A 207 -27.95 -3.82 -3.08
N LEU A 208 -27.48 -2.90 -3.94
CA LEU A 208 -28.28 -1.78 -4.43
C LEU A 208 -29.49 -2.19 -5.28
N ARG A 209 -29.44 -3.34 -5.95
CA ARG A 209 -30.58 -3.91 -6.70
C ARG A 209 -31.60 -4.62 -5.81
N SER A 210 -31.16 -5.08 -4.64
CA SER A 210 -32.03 -5.80 -3.72
C SER A 210 -32.80 -4.86 -2.78
N GLU A 211 -34.01 -5.27 -2.39
CA GLU A 211 -34.76 -4.66 -1.27
C GLU A 211 -34.25 -5.14 0.10
N ARG A 212 -33.17 -5.94 0.11
CA ARG A 212 -32.56 -6.47 1.31
C ARG A 212 -32.20 -5.31 2.25
N ARG A 213 -32.66 -5.43 3.49
CA ARG A 213 -32.18 -4.62 4.61
C ARG A 213 -31.33 -5.53 5.47
N ASP A 214 -30.07 -5.12 5.68
CA ASP A 214 -29.17 -5.85 6.57
C ASP A 214 -29.12 -5.12 7.90
N ASP A 215 -29.70 -5.72 8.94
CA ASP A 215 -29.64 -5.16 10.31
C ASP A 215 -28.25 -5.34 10.94
N GLN A 216 -27.40 -6.14 10.31
CA GLN A 216 -26.04 -6.45 10.75
C GLN A 216 -25.00 -6.12 9.67
N PRO A 217 -23.79 -5.67 10.06
CA PRO A 217 -22.67 -5.54 9.15
C PRO A 217 -22.34 -6.85 8.42
N LEU A 218 -21.97 -6.75 7.15
CA LEU A 218 -21.57 -7.89 6.32
C LEU A 218 -20.05 -8.01 6.31
N ASP A 219 -19.53 -9.06 6.91
CA ASP A 219 -18.11 -9.43 6.83
C ASP A 219 -17.84 -10.10 5.48
N LEU A 220 -17.03 -9.45 4.63
CA LEU A 220 -16.81 -9.87 3.24
C LEU A 220 -15.41 -10.43 3.04
N VAL A 221 -15.31 -11.68 2.58
CA VAL A 221 -14.05 -12.43 2.45
C VAL A 221 -13.97 -13.19 1.13
N GLY A 222 -12.75 -13.51 0.70
CA GLY A 222 -12.54 -14.35 -0.50
C GLY A 222 -12.86 -15.82 -0.29
N GLY A 223 -12.84 -16.58 -1.39
CA GLY A 223 -13.28 -17.98 -1.44
C GLY A 223 -12.33 -18.97 -0.77
N ARG A 224 -11.08 -18.59 -0.48
CA ARG A 224 -10.05 -19.48 0.08
C ARG A 224 -9.30 -18.84 1.23
N GLU A 225 -9.21 -19.58 2.33
CA GLU A 225 -8.34 -19.24 3.46
C GLU A 225 -6.92 -19.68 3.18
N VAL A 226 -5.99 -18.77 3.44
CA VAL A 226 -4.55 -19.02 3.37
C VAL A 226 -3.87 -18.43 4.60
N THR A 227 -2.71 -18.95 4.96
CA THR A 227 -1.86 -18.30 5.95
C THR A 227 -1.14 -17.10 5.32
N TYR A 228 -0.58 -16.18 6.12
CA TYR A 228 0.30 -15.11 5.61
C TYR A 228 1.42 -15.65 4.72
N ARG A 229 2.07 -16.74 5.15
CA ARG A 229 3.06 -17.47 4.33
C ARG A 229 2.45 -17.96 3.02
N GLY A 230 1.27 -18.59 3.08
CA GLY A 230 0.55 -19.11 1.92
C GLY A 230 0.13 -18.03 0.91
N MET A 231 -0.26 -16.85 1.40
CA MET A 231 -0.55 -15.68 0.56
C MET A 231 0.69 -15.24 -0.21
N LEU A 232 1.84 -15.07 0.46
CA LEU A 232 3.09 -14.69 -0.21
C LEU A 232 3.54 -15.76 -1.22
N ALA A 233 3.39 -17.04 -0.87
CA ALA A 233 3.70 -18.15 -1.77
C ALA A 233 2.78 -18.14 -3.02
N THR A 234 1.49 -17.84 -2.85
CA THR A 234 0.52 -17.76 -3.95
C THR A 234 0.86 -16.62 -4.90
N TYR A 235 1.14 -15.42 -4.38
CA TYR A 235 1.58 -14.30 -5.22
C TYR A 235 2.90 -14.61 -5.92
N ARG A 236 3.85 -15.22 -5.21
CA ARG A 236 5.15 -15.56 -5.78
C ARG A 236 5.04 -16.55 -6.94
N ALA A 237 4.21 -17.59 -6.78
CA ALA A 237 3.94 -18.57 -7.84
C ALA A 237 3.22 -17.92 -9.02
N ALA A 238 2.21 -17.08 -8.78
CA ALA A 238 1.50 -16.37 -9.84
C ALA A 238 2.39 -15.38 -10.61
N LEU A 239 3.42 -14.82 -9.97
CA LEU A 239 4.44 -13.98 -10.63
C LEU A 239 5.53 -14.81 -11.36
N GLY A 240 5.45 -16.14 -11.35
CA GLY A 240 6.37 -17.03 -12.06
C GLY A 240 7.75 -17.15 -11.43
N PHE A 241 7.86 -17.01 -10.10
CA PHE A 241 9.10 -17.25 -9.37
C PHE A 241 9.12 -18.65 -8.73
N PRO A 242 10.31 -19.26 -8.57
CA PRO A 242 10.46 -20.49 -7.79
C PRO A 242 10.15 -20.24 -6.31
N PRO A 243 9.88 -21.26 -5.48
CA PRO A 243 9.62 -21.09 -4.05
C PRO A 243 10.67 -20.23 -3.32
N ALA A 244 10.25 -19.42 -2.36
CA ALA A 244 11.13 -18.61 -1.52
C ALA A 244 11.51 -19.34 -0.23
N TRP A 245 12.66 -18.99 0.35
CA TRP A 245 13.03 -19.40 1.70
C TRP A 245 12.18 -18.65 2.73
N GLY A 246 11.58 -19.36 3.68
CA GLY A 246 10.87 -18.73 4.78
C GLY A 246 11.81 -18.45 5.94
N ILE A 247 11.91 -17.18 6.36
CA ILE A 247 12.66 -16.77 7.56
C ILE A 247 11.64 -16.52 8.67
N PRO A 248 11.40 -17.49 9.58
CA PRO A 248 10.49 -17.28 10.70
C PRO A 248 11.09 -16.25 11.67
N ILE A 249 10.29 -15.24 12.03
CA ILE A 249 10.67 -14.23 13.02
C ILE A 249 9.81 -14.47 14.27
N PRO A 250 10.39 -14.76 15.44
CA PRO A 250 9.61 -15.01 16.66
C PRO A 250 8.67 -13.85 17.01
N ALA A 251 7.48 -14.17 17.52
CA ALA A 251 6.47 -13.17 17.89
C ALA A 251 6.98 -12.11 18.89
N PRO A 252 7.78 -12.45 19.92
CA PRO A 252 8.33 -11.44 20.83
C PRO A 252 9.28 -10.45 20.13
N LEU A 253 10.10 -10.94 19.19
CA LEU A 253 11.01 -10.08 18.40
C LEU A 253 10.22 -9.15 17.48
N MET A 254 9.14 -9.65 16.86
CA MET A 254 8.21 -8.81 16.09
C MET A 254 7.56 -7.74 16.96
N ALA A 255 7.09 -8.09 18.16
CA ALA A 255 6.48 -7.15 19.09
C ALA A 255 7.47 -6.07 19.56
N ALA A 256 8.72 -6.44 19.85
CA ALA A 256 9.79 -5.51 20.21
C ALA A 256 10.14 -4.56 19.06
N SER A 257 10.30 -5.11 17.84
CA SER A 257 10.57 -4.33 16.63
C SER A 257 9.44 -3.35 16.32
N ALA A 258 8.19 -3.82 16.41
CA ALA A 258 7.00 -3.00 16.25
C ALA A 258 6.90 -1.90 17.31
N ALA A 259 7.30 -2.16 18.56
CA ALA A 259 7.34 -1.17 19.62
C ALA A 259 8.41 -0.09 19.39
N LEU A 260 9.58 -0.47 18.89
CA LEU A 260 10.67 0.45 18.55
C LEU A 260 10.28 1.35 17.36
N LEU A 261 9.78 0.73 16.29
CA LEU A 261 9.43 1.42 15.04
C LEU A 261 8.12 2.19 15.11
N ASN A 262 7.28 1.98 16.13
CA ASN A 262 6.05 2.75 16.33
C ASN A 262 6.30 4.27 16.46
N ARG A 263 7.51 4.68 16.84
CA ARG A 263 7.91 6.09 16.98
C ARG A 263 8.45 6.70 15.69
N VAL A 264 8.69 5.87 14.67
CA VAL A 264 9.23 6.32 13.38
C VAL A 264 8.05 6.75 12.49
N PRO A 265 7.94 8.04 12.11
CA PRO A 265 6.88 8.50 11.23
C PRO A 265 6.85 7.72 9.91
N GLY A 266 5.68 7.22 9.52
CA GLY A 266 5.50 6.46 8.28
C GLY A 266 5.93 4.98 8.34
N SER A 267 6.29 4.45 9.51
CA SER A 267 6.58 3.02 9.66
C SER A 267 5.34 2.16 9.37
N MET A 268 5.50 1.16 8.50
CA MET A 268 4.49 0.13 8.25
C MET A 268 4.45 -0.92 9.38
N LEU A 269 5.54 -1.07 10.13
CA LEU A 269 5.62 -1.96 11.29
C LEU A 269 5.41 -1.15 12.57
N THR A 270 4.18 -1.19 13.07
CA THR A 270 3.73 -0.53 14.30
C THR A 270 3.11 -1.58 15.21
N ARG A 271 2.87 -1.22 16.48
CA ARG A 271 2.17 -2.14 17.41
C ARG A 271 0.78 -2.50 16.89
N ASP A 272 0.10 -1.55 16.26
CA ASP A 272 -1.24 -1.73 15.74
C ASP A 272 -1.24 -2.63 14.51
N THR A 273 -0.38 -2.37 13.52
CA THR A 273 -0.30 -3.23 12.31
C THR A 273 0.18 -4.64 12.65
N TRP A 274 1.04 -4.80 13.65
CA TRP A 274 1.42 -6.12 14.16
C TRP A 274 0.22 -6.86 14.80
N ARG A 275 -0.52 -6.20 15.70
CA ARG A 275 -1.72 -6.80 16.32
C ARG A 275 -2.79 -7.14 15.29
N MET A 276 -3.01 -6.27 14.30
CA MET A 276 -3.92 -6.52 13.19
C MET A 276 -3.53 -7.77 12.42
N LEU A 277 -2.25 -7.89 12.04
CA LEU A 277 -1.76 -9.08 11.35
C LEU A 277 -1.92 -10.32 12.23
N ALA A 278 -1.48 -10.26 13.49
CA ALA A 278 -1.53 -11.37 14.44
C ALA A 278 -2.95 -11.88 14.72
N ALA A 279 -3.95 -11.00 14.73
CA ALA A 279 -5.36 -11.36 14.90
C ALA A 279 -5.93 -12.14 13.70
N GLY A 280 -5.28 -12.06 12.53
CA GLY A 280 -5.80 -12.60 11.28
C GLY A 280 -6.86 -11.71 10.64
N ASN A 281 -7.24 -12.08 9.42
CA ASN A 281 -8.21 -11.34 8.62
C ASN A 281 -9.04 -12.32 7.79
N THR A 282 -9.90 -13.04 8.50
CA THR A 282 -10.76 -14.11 7.98
C THR A 282 -12.13 -14.05 8.68
N ALA A 283 -13.15 -14.59 8.03
CA ALA A 283 -14.53 -14.69 8.50
C ALA A 283 -15.26 -15.80 7.74
N ASP A 284 -16.54 -16.01 8.04
CA ASP A 284 -17.37 -16.97 7.32
C ASP A 284 -17.61 -16.52 5.86
N VAL A 285 -17.23 -17.37 4.92
CA VAL A 285 -17.40 -17.12 3.48
C VAL A 285 -18.86 -17.20 3.05
N ALA A 286 -19.73 -17.86 3.83
CA ALA A 286 -21.14 -18.02 3.50
C ALA A 286 -21.85 -16.66 3.32
N VAL A 287 -21.46 -15.65 4.11
CA VAL A 287 -22.01 -14.29 3.97
C VAL A 287 -21.72 -13.73 2.59
N THR A 288 -20.47 -13.80 2.14
CA THR A 288 -20.06 -13.28 0.82
C THR A 288 -20.70 -14.09 -0.30
N ALA A 289 -20.71 -15.42 -0.17
CA ALA A 289 -21.31 -16.32 -1.15
C ALA A 289 -22.83 -16.09 -1.30
N SER A 290 -23.54 -15.80 -0.20
CA SER A 290 -24.98 -15.56 -0.21
C SER A 290 -25.36 -14.28 -0.98
N VAL A 291 -24.51 -13.25 -0.93
CA VAL A 291 -24.75 -12.00 -1.66
C VAL A 291 -24.37 -12.12 -3.13
N LEU A 292 -23.28 -12.82 -3.44
CA LEU A 292 -22.85 -13.07 -4.83
C LEU A 292 -23.71 -14.13 -5.55
N GLY A 293 -24.40 -15.01 -4.82
CA GLY A 293 -25.09 -16.18 -5.39
C GLY A 293 -24.14 -17.27 -5.91
N ARG A 294 -22.84 -17.15 -5.60
CA ARG A 294 -21.77 -18.09 -6.01
C ARG A 294 -20.62 -18.03 -5.02
N THR A 295 -19.74 -19.03 -5.04
CA THR A 295 -18.50 -18.98 -4.26
C THR A 295 -17.63 -17.79 -4.74
N PRO A 296 -17.10 -16.95 -3.82
CA PRO A 296 -16.20 -15.87 -4.18
C PRO A 296 -14.89 -16.39 -4.78
N ALA A 297 -14.18 -15.55 -5.52
CA ALA A 297 -12.90 -15.91 -6.11
C ALA A 297 -11.85 -16.25 -5.04
N ALA A 298 -11.03 -17.24 -5.35
CA ALA A 298 -9.91 -17.65 -4.50
C ALA A 298 -8.64 -16.86 -4.87
N ILE A 299 -7.75 -16.66 -3.89
CA ILE A 299 -6.57 -15.80 -4.04
C ILE A 299 -5.60 -16.22 -5.17
N ASP A 300 -5.60 -17.48 -5.58
CA ASP A 300 -4.84 -18.01 -6.72
C ASP A 300 -5.36 -17.57 -8.08
N THR A 301 -6.61 -17.12 -8.18
CA THR A 301 -7.18 -16.62 -9.44
C THR A 301 -7.05 -15.10 -9.60
N PHE A 302 -6.57 -14.40 -8.57
CA PHE A 302 -6.50 -12.94 -8.51
C PHE A 302 -5.48 -12.33 -9.48
N ILE A 303 -4.39 -13.04 -9.78
CA ILE A 303 -3.39 -12.61 -10.75
C ILE A 303 -3.60 -13.44 -12.01
N ARG A 304 -4.12 -12.82 -13.06
CA ARG A 304 -4.34 -13.53 -14.33
C ARG A 304 -3.00 -13.77 -15.03
N PRO A 305 -2.81 -14.90 -15.74
CA PRO A 305 -1.57 -15.19 -16.46
C PRO A 305 -1.12 -14.07 -17.42
N GLN A 306 -2.07 -13.35 -18.00
CA GLN A 306 -1.82 -12.23 -18.92
C GLN A 306 -1.23 -11.00 -18.21
N GLU A 307 -1.55 -10.81 -16.92
CA GLU A 307 -1.12 -9.65 -16.11
C GLU A 307 0.18 -9.94 -15.34
N ALA A 308 0.48 -11.21 -15.10
CA ALA A 308 1.62 -11.65 -14.30
C ALA A 308 2.97 -11.08 -14.75
N PRO A 309 3.34 -11.04 -16.05
CA PRO A 309 4.62 -10.47 -16.48
C PRO A 309 4.76 -8.99 -16.14
N MET A 310 3.70 -8.21 -16.36
CA MET A 310 3.68 -6.79 -16.03
C MET A 310 3.78 -6.56 -14.51
N LEU A 311 2.99 -7.29 -13.72
CA LEU A 311 3.01 -7.19 -12.26
C LEU A 311 4.37 -7.62 -11.68
N ARG A 312 5.02 -8.62 -12.28
CA ARG A 312 6.37 -9.05 -11.90
C ARG A 312 7.38 -7.94 -12.15
N ALA A 313 7.37 -7.34 -13.33
CA ALA A 313 8.28 -6.25 -13.67
C ALA A 313 8.09 -5.05 -12.72
N GLN A 314 6.84 -4.65 -12.46
CA GLN A 314 6.50 -3.59 -11.52
C GLN A 314 6.97 -3.90 -10.10
N ALA A 315 6.75 -5.12 -9.62
CA ALA A 315 7.12 -5.50 -8.26
C ALA A 315 8.64 -5.54 -8.04
N LEU A 316 9.41 -6.02 -9.03
CA LEU A 316 10.87 -5.99 -9.00
C LEU A 316 11.43 -4.57 -9.06
N ALA A 317 10.85 -3.71 -9.91
CA ALA A 317 11.28 -2.32 -10.06
C ALA A 317 11.22 -1.55 -8.72
N ASN A 318 10.23 -1.84 -7.87
CA ASN A 318 10.08 -1.20 -6.56
C ASN A 318 11.25 -1.46 -5.59
N TRP A 319 12.01 -2.54 -5.79
CA TRP A 319 13.20 -2.84 -4.98
C TRP A 319 14.48 -2.23 -5.55
N ARG A 320 14.51 -1.89 -6.85
CA ARG A 320 15.71 -1.47 -7.57
C ARG A 320 16.31 -0.21 -6.94
N THR A 321 15.57 0.90 -6.94
CA THR A 321 16.09 2.18 -6.45
C THR A 321 16.51 2.14 -4.96
N PRO A 322 15.72 1.57 -4.03
CA PRO A 322 16.14 1.43 -2.64
C PRO A 322 17.40 0.57 -2.45
N LEU A 323 17.52 -0.56 -3.17
CA LEU A 323 18.70 -1.43 -3.06
C LEU A 323 19.95 -0.77 -3.62
N LEU A 324 19.86 -0.11 -4.79
CA LEU A 324 21.00 0.59 -5.39
C LEU A 324 21.47 1.75 -4.48
N ARG A 325 20.54 2.57 -3.99
CA ARG A 325 20.87 3.66 -3.07
C ARG A 325 21.39 3.16 -1.73
N GLY A 326 20.79 2.10 -1.18
CA GLY A 326 21.21 1.49 0.08
C GLY A 326 22.61 0.90 -0.01
N ALA A 327 22.92 0.16 -1.08
CA ALA A 327 24.24 -0.40 -1.33
C ALA A 327 25.30 0.71 -1.48
N LEU A 328 25.01 1.72 -2.30
CA LEU A 328 25.90 2.86 -2.52
C LEU A 328 26.16 3.65 -1.22
N ALA A 329 25.10 3.97 -0.48
CA ALA A 329 25.22 4.66 0.80
C ALA A 329 26.01 3.84 1.81
N PHE A 330 25.77 2.53 1.88
CA PHE A 330 26.53 1.64 2.74
C PHE A 330 28.02 1.66 2.39
N THR A 331 28.37 1.57 1.09
CA THR A 331 29.77 1.64 0.66
C THR A 331 30.44 2.93 1.13
N TRP A 332 29.81 4.09 0.93
CA TRP A 332 30.36 5.38 1.36
C TRP A 332 30.46 5.53 2.88
N ILE A 333 29.42 5.15 3.63
CA ILE A 333 29.44 5.27 5.10
C ILE A 333 30.45 4.29 5.70
N ALA A 334 30.51 3.06 5.19
CA ALA A 334 31.47 2.06 5.66
C ALA A 334 32.91 2.46 5.36
N THR A 335 33.20 3.04 4.18
CA THR A 335 34.54 3.53 3.82
C THR A 335 34.95 4.74 4.66
N ALA A 336 34.02 5.66 4.97
CA ALA A 336 34.25 6.75 5.90
C ALA A 336 34.64 6.25 7.30
N ILE A 337 33.85 5.33 7.88
CA ILE A 337 34.11 4.78 9.22
C ILE A 337 35.42 3.98 9.23
N CYS A 338 35.65 3.18 8.19
CA CYS A 338 36.85 2.37 8.09
C CYS A 338 38.11 3.25 8.04
N SER A 339 38.12 4.25 7.17
CA SER A 339 39.28 5.14 6.97
C SER A 339 39.56 6.04 8.16
N ALA A 340 38.51 6.47 8.89
CA ALA A 340 38.68 7.35 10.04
C ALA A 340 39.05 6.62 11.34
N PHE A 341 38.58 5.38 11.54
CA PHE A 341 38.63 4.73 12.87
C PHE A 341 39.15 3.30 12.89
N ILE A 342 39.04 2.53 11.80
CA ILE A 342 39.33 1.08 11.81
C ILE A 342 40.67 0.78 11.17
N TYR A 343 40.93 1.33 9.99
CA TYR A 343 42.16 1.08 9.25
C TYR A 343 43.34 1.77 9.94
N PRO A 344 44.52 1.12 10.06
CA PRO A 344 45.65 1.72 10.74
C PRO A 344 46.07 3.05 10.12
N GLN A 345 45.97 4.12 10.90
CA GLN A 345 46.25 5.48 10.45
C GLN A 345 47.65 5.61 9.84
N ALA A 346 48.66 4.96 10.44
CA ALA A 346 50.02 4.97 9.92
C ALA A 346 50.11 4.42 8.49
N ALA A 347 49.35 3.36 8.17
CA ALA A 347 49.31 2.78 6.83
C ALA A 347 48.58 3.70 5.83
N SER A 348 47.50 4.36 6.25
CA SER A 348 46.85 5.40 5.41
C SER A 348 47.79 6.56 5.10
N LEU A 349 48.57 7.01 6.08
CA LEU A 349 49.55 8.08 5.90
C LEU A 349 50.71 7.66 4.99
N GLU A 350 51.13 6.39 5.03
CA GLU A 350 52.14 5.86 4.10
C GLU A 350 51.65 5.91 2.66
N LEU A 351 50.38 5.55 2.41
CA LEU A 351 49.77 5.65 1.08
C LEU A 351 49.71 7.11 0.60
N LEU A 352 49.40 8.05 1.49
CA LEU A 352 49.39 9.48 1.18
C LEU A 352 50.80 10.04 0.93
N ALA A 353 51.82 9.54 1.63
CA ALA A 353 53.21 9.92 1.40
C ALA A 353 53.69 9.57 -0.01
N ARG A 354 53.18 8.46 -0.59
CA ARG A 354 53.46 8.07 -1.98
C ARG A 354 52.90 9.03 -3.03
N VAL A 355 51.90 9.85 -2.67
CA VAL A 355 51.41 10.97 -3.49
C VAL A 355 51.94 12.33 -3.02
N HIS A 356 53.08 12.33 -2.32
CA HIS A 356 53.79 13.51 -1.80
C HIS A 356 53.06 14.28 -0.70
N LEU A 357 52.03 13.71 -0.07
CA LEU A 357 51.34 14.33 1.07
C LEU A 357 51.96 13.85 2.38
N HIS A 358 52.48 14.79 3.18
CA HIS A 358 53.20 14.50 4.42
C HIS A 358 52.66 15.30 5.61
N GLY A 359 52.94 14.81 6.82
CA GLY A 359 52.66 15.51 8.07
C GLY A 359 51.19 15.88 8.26
N THR A 360 50.93 17.08 8.78
CA THR A 360 49.57 17.57 9.07
C THR A 360 48.68 17.65 7.83
N LEU A 361 49.26 17.91 6.65
CA LEU A 361 48.49 17.96 5.41
C LEU A 361 47.90 16.59 5.04
N ALA A 362 48.68 15.51 5.20
CA ALA A 362 48.19 14.14 4.97
C ALA A 362 47.06 13.76 5.94
N LEU A 363 47.19 14.15 7.22
CA LEU A 363 46.13 13.97 8.22
C LEU A 363 44.85 14.70 7.85
N LEU A 364 44.96 15.97 7.44
CA LEU A 364 43.80 16.76 7.00
C LEU A 364 43.12 16.12 5.78
N VAL A 365 43.89 15.71 4.77
CA VAL A 365 43.35 15.06 3.58
C VAL A 365 42.63 13.75 3.92
N LEU A 366 43.20 12.92 4.80
CA LEU A 366 42.58 11.66 5.24
C LEU A 366 41.20 11.87 5.89
N TYR A 367 41.10 12.81 6.82
CA TYR A 367 39.83 13.07 7.52
C TYR A 367 38.83 13.84 6.66
N LEU A 368 39.30 14.72 5.77
CA LEU A 368 38.44 15.38 4.79
C LEU A 368 37.86 14.39 3.78
N ALA A 369 38.66 13.42 3.30
CA ALA A 369 38.18 12.34 2.44
C ALA A 369 37.14 11.47 3.18
N SER A 370 37.43 11.05 4.41
CA SER A 370 36.48 10.30 5.24
C SER A 370 35.17 11.08 5.48
N ALA A 371 35.25 12.39 5.73
CA ALA A 371 34.08 13.23 5.91
C ALA A 371 33.26 13.38 4.61
N LEU A 372 33.94 13.52 3.47
CA LEU A 372 33.31 13.56 2.14
C LEU A 372 32.52 12.27 1.88
N ASP A 373 33.12 11.11 2.14
CA ASP A 373 32.46 9.81 2.00
C ASP A 373 31.20 9.74 2.86
N LEU A 374 31.29 10.13 4.13
CA LEU A 374 30.13 10.16 5.03
C LEU A 374 29.01 11.08 4.50
N VAL A 375 29.37 12.27 4.01
CA VAL A 375 28.42 13.23 3.43
C VAL A 375 27.76 12.66 2.18
N LEU A 376 28.52 12.04 1.27
CA LEU A 376 27.98 11.41 0.06
C LEU A 376 27.04 10.25 0.39
N GLY A 377 27.41 9.42 1.38
CA GLY A 377 26.58 8.32 1.85
C GLY A 377 25.25 8.78 2.46
N LEU A 378 25.29 9.79 3.34
CA LEU A 378 24.07 10.37 3.91
C LEU A 378 23.22 11.11 2.87
N ALA A 379 23.85 11.88 1.97
CA ALA A 379 23.16 12.56 0.88
C ALA A 379 22.46 11.57 -0.06
N THR A 380 23.06 10.41 -0.34
CA THR A 380 22.47 9.34 -1.15
C THR A 380 21.12 8.87 -0.58
N LEU A 381 20.95 8.89 0.75
CA LEU A 381 19.72 8.50 1.43
C LEU A 381 18.74 9.67 1.61
N LEU A 382 19.25 10.84 1.98
CA LEU A 382 18.42 11.97 2.43
C LEU A 382 18.06 12.95 1.31
N ARG A 383 18.95 13.14 0.33
CA ARG A 383 18.81 14.12 -0.76
C ARG A 383 19.35 13.53 -2.07
N PRO A 384 18.70 12.48 -2.61
CA PRO A 384 19.09 11.93 -3.91
C PRO A 384 18.97 12.99 -5.01
N GLY A 385 19.87 12.96 -5.99
CA GLY A 385 19.95 14.01 -7.00
C GLY A 385 20.86 13.67 -8.18
N ARG A 386 20.51 14.13 -9.39
CA ARG A 386 21.30 13.90 -10.61
C ARG A 386 22.73 14.40 -10.45
N ARG A 387 22.87 15.59 -9.84
CA ARG A 387 24.17 16.22 -9.54
C ARG A 387 24.97 15.41 -8.54
N LEU A 388 24.31 14.79 -7.57
CA LEU A 388 24.96 13.94 -6.58
C LEU A 388 25.53 12.67 -7.24
N TRP A 389 24.77 12.01 -8.12
CA TRP A 389 25.25 10.82 -8.84
C TRP A 389 26.42 11.15 -9.77
N ALA A 390 26.33 12.27 -10.49
CA ALA A 390 27.41 12.75 -11.34
C ALA A 390 28.67 13.11 -10.52
N ALA A 391 28.52 13.78 -9.38
CA ALA A 391 29.63 14.12 -8.51
C ALA A 391 30.33 12.88 -7.93
N GLN A 392 29.55 11.88 -7.48
CA GLN A 392 30.12 10.60 -7.03
C GLN A 392 30.85 9.86 -8.16
N GLY A 393 30.27 9.84 -9.37
CA GLY A 393 30.92 9.23 -10.54
C GLY A 393 32.23 9.93 -10.90
N ALA A 394 32.23 11.27 -10.92
CA ALA A 394 33.42 12.07 -11.19
C ALA A 394 34.50 11.87 -10.11
N LEU A 395 34.11 11.81 -8.83
CA LEU A 395 35.02 11.52 -7.72
C LEU A 395 35.66 10.14 -7.90
N ILE A 396 34.86 9.11 -8.20
CA ILE A 396 35.33 7.73 -8.42
C ILE A 396 36.32 7.66 -9.58
N LEU A 397 35.99 8.28 -10.71
CA LEU A 397 36.89 8.34 -11.86
C LEU A 397 38.19 9.10 -11.52
N GLY A 398 38.07 10.24 -10.84
CA GLY A 398 39.20 11.08 -10.45
C GLY A 398 40.20 10.35 -9.55
N TYR A 399 39.73 9.77 -8.45
CA TYR A 399 40.63 9.02 -7.57
C TYR A 399 41.13 7.72 -8.22
N SER A 400 40.34 7.08 -9.09
CA SER A 400 40.78 5.86 -9.79
C SER A 400 41.95 6.15 -10.73
N VAL A 401 41.92 7.27 -11.45
CA VAL A 401 43.04 7.73 -12.29
C VAL A 401 44.26 8.07 -11.42
N LEU A 402 44.05 8.77 -10.30
CA LEU A 402 45.14 9.10 -9.37
C LEU A 402 45.84 7.84 -8.85
N ILE A 403 45.07 6.84 -8.37
CA ILE A 403 45.63 5.58 -7.87
C ILE A 403 46.29 4.81 -9.03
N ALA A 404 45.72 4.80 -10.24
CA ALA A 404 46.34 4.14 -11.39
C ALA A 404 47.73 4.70 -11.73
N ILE A 405 47.95 6.00 -11.54
CA ILE A 405 49.22 6.68 -11.81
C ILE A 405 50.19 6.52 -10.64
N ALA A 406 49.73 6.78 -9.41
CA ALA A 406 50.60 6.85 -8.24
C ALA A 406 50.84 5.49 -7.56
N LEU A 407 49.94 4.54 -7.74
CA LEU A 407 49.90 3.24 -7.07
C LEU A 407 49.44 2.13 -8.07
N PRO A 408 50.16 1.93 -9.19
CA PRO A 408 49.75 1.03 -10.26
C PRO A 408 49.59 -0.43 -9.82
N GLU A 409 50.24 -0.84 -8.73
CA GLU A 409 50.06 -2.17 -8.13
C GLU A 409 48.60 -2.44 -7.68
N TYR A 410 47.83 -1.39 -7.39
CA TYR A 410 46.41 -1.49 -7.00
C TYR A 410 45.47 -1.76 -8.19
N LEU A 411 45.95 -1.63 -9.44
CA LEU A 411 45.18 -2.00 -10.64
C LEU A 411 45.00 -3.52 -10.75
N TRP A 412 46.05 -4.28 -10.42
CA TRP A 412 46.10 -5.74 -10.52
C TRP A 412 46.10 -6.44 -9.17
N HIS A 413 45.85 -5.70 -8.09
CA HIS A 413 45.83 -6.24 -6.74
C HIS A 413 44.76 -7.34 -6.62
N PRO A 414 45.05 -8.47 -5.97
CA PRO A 414 44.15 -9.64 -5.94
C PRO A 414 42.79 -9.34 -5.31
N PHE A 415 42.71 -8.34 -4.42
CA PHE A 415 41.46 -7.90 -3.81
C PHE A 415 40.68 -6.85 -4.63
N GLY A 416 41.20 -6.45 -5.80
CA GLY A 416 40.55 -5.61 -6.81
C GLY A 416 39.97 -4.28 -6.33
N PRO A 417 40.71 -3.45 -5.55
CA PRO A 417 40.16 -2.23 -4.96
C PRO A 417 39.68 -1.22 -6.02
N ILE A 418 40.43 -1.04 -7.12
CA ILE A 418 39.98 -0.19 -8.24
C ILE A 418 38.93 -0.91 -9.09
N LEU A 419 39.11 -2.22 -9.34
CA LEU A 419 38.18 -2.99 -10.19
C LEU A 419 36.74 -2.98 -9.65
N LYS A 420 36.58 -2.93 -8.33
CA LYS A 420 35.27 -2.78 -7.65
C LYS A 420 34.57 -1.44 -7.92
N ASN A 421 35.25 -0.44 -8.47
CA ASN A 421 34.62 0.81 -8.88
C ASN A 421 33.78 0.68 -10.15
N VAL A 422 34.09 -0.28 -11.04
CA VAL A 422 33.32 -0.51 -12.27
C VAL A 422 31.84 -0.80 -12.00
N PRO A 423 31.47 -1.76 -11.11
CA PRO A 423 30.06 -1.97 -10.78
C PRO A 423 29.42 -0.77 -10.05
N ILE A 424 30.18 0.01 -9.28
CA ILE A 424 29.67 1.23 -8.62
C ILE A 424 29.33 2.30 -9.67
N LEU A 425 30.18 2.49 -10.68
CA LEU A 425 29.91 3.39 -11.81
C LEU A 425 28.69 2.94 -12.61
N ALA A 426 28.53 1.65 -12.84
CA ALA A 426 27.33 1.10 -13.50
C ALA A 426 26.05 1.35 -12.67
N LEU A 427 26.13 1.20 -11.34
CA LEU A 427 25.03 1.53 -10.43
C LEU A 427 24.66 3.02 -10.50
N LEU A 428 25.67 3.91 -10.49
CA LEU A 428 25.47 5.35 -10.63
C LEU A 428 24.86 5.73 -11.98
N PHE A 429 25.29 5.08 -13.06
CA PHE A 429 24.69 5.26 -14.39
C PHE A 429 23.21 4.90 -14.42
N ILE A 430 22.83 3.77 -13.78
CA ILE A 430 21.43 3.39 -13.62
C ILE A 430 20.66 4.46 -12.85
N LEU A 431 21.15 4.87 -11.67
CA LEU A 431 20.49 5.90 -10.85
C LEU A 431 20.32 7.23 -11.61
N LEU A 432 21.33 7.62 -12.40
CA LEU A 432 21.28 8.82 -13.24
C LEU A 432 20.25 8.70 -14.38
N SER A 433 20.04 7.50 -14.91
CA SER A 433 19.08 7.23 -15.99
C SER A 433 17.63 7.17 -15.50
N GLU A 434 17.39 6.74 -14.27
CA GLU A 434 16.05 6.56 -13.69
C GLU A 434 15.48 7.84 -13.06
N GLU A 435 16.29 8.87 -12.92
CA GLU A 435 15.87 10.09 -12.24
C GLU A 435 15.01 10.98 -13.13
N GLU A 436 13.72 11.05 -12.79
CA GLU A 436 12.73 11.93 -13.43
C GLU A 436 13.17 13.40 -13.34
N ARG A 437 12.90 14.18 -14.39
CA ARG A 437 13.14 15.64 -14.35
C ARG A 437 12.18 16.24 -13.33
N SER A 438 12.69 16.57 -12.14
CA SER A 438 11.96 17.34 -11.13
C SER A 438 11.72 18.78 -11.56
#